data_AF-A0A1E5A0L4-F1
#
_entry.id   AF-A0A1E5A0L4-F1
#
_cell.length_a   1.000
_cell.length_b   1.000
_cell.length_c   1.000
_cell.angle_alpha   90.00
_cell.angle_beta   90.00
_cell.angle_gamma   90.00
#
_symmetry.space_group_name_H-M   'P 1'
#
loop_
_entity.id
_entity.type
_entity.pdbx_description
1 polymer ?
#
loop_
_entity_poly.entity_id
_entity_poly.type
_entity_poly.pdbx_seq_one_letter_code
_entity_poly.pdbx_strand_id
1 'polypeptide(L)'
;MKIALVLLTILLPGFASACFTAADSEYAKMVELYNAAQDVFNAEEGQCDHLKDNTLRSECICNFRHKPLEIYRLIYNEFKTKHLDFGNDRKYFCFSSPANEKFTLTIQANGYKAISTWCSN
;
A
#
# COMPACT_ATOMS: atom_id res chain seq x y z
N MET A 1 -35.74 -34.67 -31.73
CA MET A 1 -34.33 -34.35 -31.40
C MET A 1 -34.33 -33.39 -30.21
N LYS A 2 -33.75 -33.79 -29.07
CA LYS A 2 -33.61 -32.93 -27.89
C LYS A 2 -32.34 -32.10 -28.06
N ILE A 3 -32.46 -30.80 -28.29
CA ILE A 3 -31.32 -29.88 -28.22
C ILE A 3 -31.13 -29.61 -26.73
N ALA A 4 -30.13 -30.26 -26.14
CA ALA A 4 -29.63 -29.87 -24.83
C ALA A 4 -29.02 -28.48 -25.00
N LEU A 5 -29.79 -27.45 -24.62
CA LEU A 5 -29.28 -26.11 -24.45
C LEU A 5 -28.39 -26.17 -23.22
N VAL A 6 -27.10 -26.46 -23.43
CA VAL A 6 -26.07 -26.30 -22.41
C VAL A 6 -26.01 -24.79 -22.14
N LEU A 7 -26.76 -24.35 -21.14
CA LEU A 7 -26.52 -23.07 -20.49
C LEU A 7 -25.17 -23.23 -19.80
N LEU A 8 -24.11 -22.91 -20.54
CA LEU A 8 -22.81 -22.66 -19.97
C LEU A 8 -22.98 -21.36 -19.17
N THR A 9 -23.41 -21.48 -17.92
CA THR A 9 -23.17 -20.47 -16.90
C THR A 9 -21.66 -20.39 -16.74
N ILE A 10 -21.05 -19.63 -17.64
CA ILE A 10 -19.72 -19.07 -17.45
C ILE A 10 -19.90 -18.13 -16.25
N LEU A 11 -19.82 -18.71 -15.05
CA LEU A 11 -19.31 -18.02 -13.87
C LEU A 11 -17.89 -17.62 -14.24
N LEU A 12 -17.75 -16.54 -15.01
CA LEU A 12 -16.58 -15.69 -14.88
C LEU A 12 -16.65 -15.29 -13.41
N PRO A 13 -15.71 -15.72 -12.54
CA PRO A 13 -15.56 -15.06 -11.26
C PRO A 13 -15.18 -13.64 -11.66
N GLY A 14 -16.20 -12.78 -11.75
CA GLY A 14 -16.05 -11.36 -11.89
C GLY A 14 -15.06 -10.98 -10.82
N PHE A 15 -13.99 -10.32 -11.25
CA PHE A 15 -12.93 -9.77 -10.44
C PHE A 15 -13.52 -8.72 -9.48
N ALA A 16 -14.36 -9.15 -8.54
CA ALA A 16 -14.56 -8.44 -7.32
C ALA A 16 -13.27 -8.67 -6.53
N SER A 17 -12.27 -7.82 -6.77
CA SER A 17 -11.29 -7.55 -5.75
C SER A 17 -12.10 -7.06 -4.55
N ALA A 18 -12.44 -7.97 -3.65
CA ALA A 18 -13.28 -7.69 -2.50
C ALA A 18 -12.58 -6.60 -1.68
N CYS A 19 -13.03 -5.37 -1.87
CA CYS A 19 -12.64 -4.25 -1.05
C CYS A 19 -13.17 -4.52 0.35
N PHE A 20 -12.27 -4.75 1.30
CA PHE A 20 -12.65 -4.73 2.70
C PHE A 20 -13.21 -3.34 3.02
N THR A 21 -14.32 -3.24 3.74
CA THR A 21 -14.85 -1.95 4.21
C THR A 21 -14.55 -1.90 5.69
N ALA A 22 -13.54 -1.13 6.05
CA ALA A 22 -12.98 -1.06 7.40
C ALA A 22 -13.81 -0.08 8.27
N ALA A 23 -13.78 -0.23 9.60
CA ALA A 23 -14.42 0.74 10.50
C ALA A 23 -13.73 2.12 10.43
N ASP A 24 -14.39 3.22 10.80
CA ASP A 24 -13.83 4.59 10.70
C ASP A 24 -12.46 4.74 11.40
N SER A 25 -12.25 4.03 12.51
CA SER A 25 -10.95 4.01 13.22
C SER A 25 -9.83 3.34 12.43
N GLU A 26 -10.16 2.36 11.59
CA GLU A 26 -9.21 1.68 10.70
C GLU A 26 -8.90 2.53 9.47
N TYR A 27 -9.89 3.29 8.97
CA TYR A 27 -9.68 4.29 7.92
C TYR A 27 -8.69 5.37 8.37
N ALA A 28 -8.85 5.93 9.57
CA ALA A 28 -7.94 6.94 10.10
C ALA A 28 -6.49 6.44 10.21
N LYS A 29 -6.30 5.20 10.68
CA LYS A 29 -4.99 4.55 10.76
C LYS A 29 -4.39 4.26 9.38
N MET A 30 -5.22 3.92 8.39
CA MET A 30 -4.76 3.80 7.01
C MET A 30 -4.34 5.14 6.41
N VAL A 31 -5.08 6.23 6.68
CA VAL A 31 -4.68 7.57 6.24
C VAL A 31 -3.34 7.97 6.85
N GLU A 32 -3.12 7.67 8.13
CA GLU A 32 -1.83 7.88 8.81
C GLU A 32 -0.69 7.13 8.11
N LEU A 33 -0.89 5.83 7.83
CA LEU A 33 0.08 5.01 7.10
C LEU A 33 0.31 5.50 5.65
N TYR A 34 -0.74 5.97 4.98
CA TYR A 34 -0.65 6.54 3.62
C TYR A 34 0.19 7.82 3.60
N ASN A 35 -0.07 8.76 4.52
CA ASN A 35 0.68 10.01 4.60
C ASN A 35 2.15 9.77 4.93
N ALA A 36 2.45 8.88 5.88
CA ALA A 36 3.83 8.52 6.20
C ALA A 36 4.56 7.88 5.01
N ALA A 37 3.87 7.08 4.18
CA ALA A 37 4.45 6.56 2.94
C ALA A 37 4.77 7.69 1.95
N GLN A 38 3.87 8.67 1.80
CA GLN A 38 4.11 9.81 0.92
C GLN A 38 5.29 10.67 1.38
N ASP A 39 5.45 10.87 2.68
CA ASP A 39 6.62 11.57 3.22
C ASP A 39 7.92 10.85 2.84
N VAL A 40 7.94 9.51 2.84
CA VAL A 40 9.11 8.72 2.36
C VAL A 40 9.37 8.92 0.87
N PHE A 41 8.32 8.92 0.04
CA PHE A 41 8.47 9.12 -1.41
C PHE A 41 9.03 10.51 -1.72
N ASN A 42 8.52 11.53 -1.03
CA ASN A 42 8.85 12.93 -1.28
C ASN A 42 10.16 13.37 -0.59
N ALA A 43 10.70 12.57 0.34
CA ALA A 43 11.84 12.97 1.17
C ALA A 43 13.08 13.42 0.38
N GLU A 44 13.33 12.82 -0.78
CA GLU A 44 14.51 13.13 -1.59
C GLU A 44 14.27 14.16 -2.70
N GLU A 45 13.01 14.50 -3.00
CA GLU A 45 12.53 15.11 -4.26
C GLU A 45 13.59 15.97 -4.99
N GLY A 46 14.29 15.34 -5.95
CA GLY A 46 15.22 15.97 -6.88
C GLY A 46 16.60 16.32 -6.31
N GLN A 47 16.84 16.09 -5.02
CA GLN A 47 18.10 16.45 -4.35
C GLN A 47 19.27 15.59 -4.83
N CYS A 48 19.01 14.34 -5.20
CA CYS A 48 20.05 13.38 -5.58
C CYS A 48 20.19 13.18 -7.09
N ASP A 49 19.41 13.90 -7.91
CA ASP A 49 19.32 13.68 -9.37
C ASP A 49 20.58 14.02 -10.14
N HIS A 50 21.39 14.93 -9.61
CA HIS A 50 22.66 15.33 -10.19
C HIS A 50 23.75 14.24 -10.07
N LEU A 51 23.55 13.23 -9.21
CA LEU A 51 24.50 12.15 -8.99
C LEU A 51 24.37 11.08 -10.09
N LYS A 52 25.44 10.91 -10.87
CA LYS A 52 25.50 9.91 -11.97
C LYS A 52 25.86 8.50 -11.49
N ASP A 53 26.57 8.40 -10.38
CA ASP A 53 26.92 7.11 -9.78
C ASP A 53 25.73 6.55 -8.99
N ASN A 54 25.33 5.32 -9.32
CA ASN A 54 24.14 4.70 -8.73
C ASN A 54 24.30 4.41 -7.23
N THR A 55 25.53 4.13 -6.78
CA THR A 55 25.81 3.86 -5.36
C THR A 55 25.69 5.15 -4.57
N LEU A 56 26.39 6.20 -4.98
CA LEU A 56 26.32 7.53 -4.35
C LEU A 56 24.90 8.10 -4.37
N ARG A 57 24.17 7.90 -5.47
CA ARG A 57 22.76 8.32 -5.56
C ARG A 57 21.88 7.56 -4.57
N SER A 58 22.08 6.25 -4.44
CA SER A 58 21.32 5.43 -3.48
C SER A 58 21.61 5.83 -2.04
N GLU A 59 22.88 6.09 -1.70
CA GLU A 59 23.29 6.58 -0.38
C GLU A 59 22.67 7.95 -0.07
N CYS A 60 22.72 8.88 -1.05
CA CYS A 60 22.08 10.19 -0.94
C CYS A 60 20.57 10.06 -0.67
N ILE A 61 19.85 9.27 -1.49
CA ILE A 61 18.41 9.03 -1.32
C ILE A 61 18.12 8.48 0.08
N CYS A 62 18.91 7.51 0.53
CA CYS A 62 18.72 6.90 1.85
C CYS A 62 19.00 7.86 3.00
N ASN A 63 19.95 8.79 2.85
CA ASN A 63 20.19 9.83 3.85
C ASN A 63 18.95 10.71 4.07
N PHE A 64 18.30 11.16 2.98
CA PHE A 64 17.07 11.95 3.08
C PHE A 64 15.87 11.12 3.58
N ARG A 65 15.77 9.86 3.16
CA ARG A 65 14.67 8.96 3.54
C ARG A 65 14.78 8.40 4.96
N HIS A 66 15.94 8.50 5.62
CA HIS A 66 16.19 7.85 6.91
C HIS A 66 15.10 8.12 7.95
N LYS A 67 14.89 9.40 8.29
CA LYS A 67 13.91 9.79 9.32
C LYS A 67 12.45 9.51 8.91
N PRO A 68 12.01 9.84 7.68
CA PRO A 68 10.68 9.42 7.21
C PRO A 68 10.45 7.91 7.25
N LEU A 69 11.45 7.10 6.90
CA LEU A 69 11.36 5.63 6.94
C LEU A 69 11.21 5.10 8.36
N GLU A 70 11.87 5.69 9.35
CA GLU A 70 11.69 5.31 10.76
C GLU A 70 10.24 5.52 11.21
N ILE A 71 9.66 6.69 10.91
CA ILE A 71 8.26 7.02 11.23
C ILE A 71 7.32 6.05 10.52
N TYR A 72 7.53 5.83 9.23
CA TYR A 72 6.75 4.90 8.43
C TYR A 72 6.79 3.48 9.00
N ARG A 73 7.97 2.96 9.35
CA ARG A 73 8.15 1.60 9.90
C ARG A 73 7.41 1.42 11.23
N LEU A 74 7.40 2.44 12.10
CA LEU A 74 6.64 2.41 13.35
C LEU A 74 5.14 2.24 13.09
N ILE A 75 4.57 3.09 12.23
CA ILE A 75 3.13 3.06 11.88
C ILE A 75 2.78 1.75 11.15
N TYR A 76 3.61 1.33 10.20
CA TYR A 76 3.43 0.09 9.45
C TYR A 76 3.43 -1.14 10.37
N ASN A 77 4.34 -1.21 11.34
CA ASN A 77 4.39 -2.33 12.28
C ASN A 77 3.19 -2.33 13.23
N GLU A 78 2.74 -1.16 13.71
CA GLU A 78 1.50 -1.04 14.50
C GLU A 78 0.29 -1.55 13.70
N PHE A 79 0.17 -1.12 12.44
CA PHE A 79 -0.91 -1.52 11.55
C PHE A 79 -0.88 -3.03 11.25
N LYS A 80 0.28 -3.56 10.86
CA LYS A 80 0.47 -4.98 10.55
C LYS A 80 0.17 -5.89 11.73
N THR A 81 0.47 -5.47 12.96
CA THR A 81 0.19 -6.27 14.17
C THR A 81 -1.32 -6.47 14.37
N LYS A 82 -2.13 -5.48 13.98
CA LYS A 82 -3.61 -5.53 14.03
C LYS A 82 -4.21 -6.22 12.80
N HIS A 83 -3.50 -6.20 11.67
CA HIS A 83 -3.93 -6.77 10.39
C HIS A 83 -2.87 -7.74 9.84
N LEU A 84 -2.79 -8.94 10.42
CA LEU A 84 -1.73 -9.92 10.14
C LEU A 84 -1.63 -10.34 8.65
N ASP A 85 -2.75 -10.25 7.92
CA ASP A 85 -2.82 -10.58 6.48
C ASP A 85 -2.30 -9.44 5.57
N PHE A 86 -1.97 -8.28 6.15
CA PHE A 86 -1.48 -7.13 5.42
C PHE A 86 -0.10 -7.39 4.82
N GLY A 87 -0.03 -7.45 3.48
CA GLY A 87 1.22 -7.64 2.72
C GLY A 87 1.71 -9.09 2.60
N ASN A 88 0.87 -10.07 2.95
CA ASN A 88 1.19 -11.49 2.80
C ASN A 88 0.38 -12.14 1.65
N ASP A 89 -0.96 -12.06 1.69
CA ASP A 89 -1.82 -12.78 0.72
C ASP A 89 -2.74 -11.87 -0.11
N ARG A 90 -3.17 -10.73 0.44
CA ARG A 90 -4.05 -9.78 -0.26
C ARG A 90 -3.23 -8.69 -0.95
N LYS A 91 -3.36 -8.63 -2.28
CA LYS A 91 -2.67 -7.62 -3.10
C LYS A 91 -3.20 -6.21 -2.86
N TYR A 92 -4.50 -6.08 -2.59
CA TYR A 92 -5.17 -4.79 -2.43
C TYR A 92 -6.04 -4.75 -1.19
N PHE A 93 -6.01 -3.61 -0.50
CA PHE A 93 -6.95 -3.27 0.55
C PHE A 93 -7.64 -1.96 0.17
N CYS A 94 -8.92 -1.87 0.51
CA CYS A 94 -9.69 -0.66 0.32
C CYS A 94 -10.10 -0.16 1.69
N PHE A 95 -10.11 1.13 1.88
CA PHE A 95 -10.59 1.76 3.11
C PHE A 95 -11.52 2.86 2.68
N SER A 96 -12.75 2.80 3.17
CA SER A 96 -13.75 3.84 2.99
C SER A 96 -14.35 4.14 4.35
N SER A 97 -14.66 5.41 4.58
CA SER A 97 -15.32 5.86 5.80
C SER A 97 -16.70 6.39 5.41
N PRO A 98 -17.80 5.93 6.02
CA PRO A 98 -19.13 6.49 5.79
C PRO A 98 -19.21 7.98 6.12
N ALA A 99 -18.37 8.48 7.02
CA ALA A 99 -18.27 9.92 7.28
C ALA A 99 -17.52 10.69 6.17
N ASN A 100 -16.75 9.98 5.34
CA ASN A 100 -15.96 10.52 4.24
C ASN A 100 -16.32 9.84 2.91
N GLU A 101 -17.63 9.79 2.58
CA GLU A 101 -18.23 9.05 1.44
C GLU A 101 -17.58 9.26 0.06
N LYS A 102 -16.68 10.24 -0.08
CA LYS A 102 -15.98 10.59 -1.32
C LYS A 102 -14.54 10.07 -1.42
N PHE A 103 -13.98 9.48 -0.36
CA PHE A 103 -12.58 9.08 -0.35
C PHE A 103 -12.41 7.60 -0.02
N THR A 104 -12.21 6.81 -1.06
CA THR A 104 -11.81 5.40 -0.94
C THR A 104 -10.30 5.33 -1.17
N LEU A 105 -9.55 4.92 -0.16
CA LEU A 105 -8.13 4.59 -0.29
C LEU A 105 -7.99 3.15 -0.77
N THR A 106 -7.51 2.96 -1.99
CA THR A 106 -7.06 1.65 -2.46
C THR A 106 -5.55 1.58 -2.38
N ILE A 107 -5.05 0.62 -1.63
CA ILE A 107 -3.62 0.44 -1.41
C ILE A 107 -3.15 -0.95 -1.83
N GLN A 108 -1.97 -0.99 -2.46
CA GLN A 108 -1.31 -2.23 -2.79
C GLN A 108 -0.40 -2.66 -1.63
N ALA A 109 -0.81 -3.65 -0.85
CA ALA A 109 -0.13 -3.99 0.42
C ALA A 109 1.34 -4.39 0.23
N ASN A 110 1.68 -5.00 -0.90
CA ASN A 110 3.06 -5.36 -1.22
C ASN A 110 3.95 -4.12 -1.44
N GLY A 111 3.41 -3.03 -1.97
CA GLY A 111 4.14 -1.77 -2.11
C GLY A 111 4.51 -1.20 -0.74
N TYR A 112 3.54 -1.19 0.19
CA TYR A 112 3.77 -0.76 1.56
C TYR A 112 4.78 -1.66 2.30
N LYS A 113 4.70 -2.98 2.10
CA LYS A 113 5.72 -3.91 2.60
C LYS A 113 7.11 -3.59 2.05
N ALA A 114 7.24 -3.31 0.75
CA ALA A 114 8.52 -2.98 0.13
C ALA A 114 9.13 -1.68 0.70
N ILE A 115 8.32 -0.64 0.91
CA ILE A 115 8.79 0.63 1.52
C ILE A 115 9.42 0.35 2.89
N SER A 116 8.83 -0.56 3.69
CA SER A 116 9.35 -0.87 5.04
C SER A 116 10.78 -1.42 5.04
N THR A 117 11.22 -2.00 3.91
CA THR A 117 12.53 -2.63 3.74
C THR A 117 13.53 -1.76 2.97
N TRP A 118 13.17 -0.56 2.53
CA TRP A 118 14.11 0.34 1.85
C TRP A 118 15.22 0.81 2.78
N CYS A 119 16.42 1.05 2.24
CA CYS A 119 17.57 1.57 3.01
C CYS A 119 17.89 0.75 4.26
N SER A 120 17.82 -0.58 4.17
CA SER A 120 18.05 -1.53 5.27
C SER A 120 19.48 -2.11 5.29
N ASN A 121 20.48 -1.33 4.87
CA ASN A 121 21.89 -1.73 4.91
C ASN A 121 22.52 -1.34 6.24
#